data_AF-A0A2E4W702-F1
#
_entry.id   AF-A0A2E4W702-F1
#
_cell.length_a   1.000
_cell.length_b   1.000
_cell.length_c   1.000
_cell.angle_alpha   90.00
_cell.angle_beta   90.00
_cell.angle_gamma   90.00
#
_symmetry.space_group_name_H-M   'P 1'
#
loop_
_entity.id
_entity.type
_entity.pdbx_description
1 polymer ?
#
loop_
_entity_poly.entity_id
_entity_poly.type
_entity_poly.pdbx_seq_one_letter_code
_entity_poly.pdbx_strand_id
1 'polypeptide(L)'
;MTNENLYDSTFDLITNDNADSKIMNMKSNMILEIREVTSGKYTQKDLANKLGVTQPRVSKLLNGHLYDFSLQELIKYLIKLDVTVEIFVD
;
A
#
# COMPACT_ATOMS: atom_id res chain seq x y z
N MET A 1 8.22 34.94 7.42
CA MET A 1 8.33 33.47 7.56
C MET A 1 7.10 32.90 6.91
N THR A 2 7.21 32.48 5.64
CA THR A 2 6.08 31.95 4.87
C THR A 2 5.99 30.46 5.16
N ASN A 3 4.82 30.01 5.62
CA ASN A 3 4.48 28.64 6.04
C ASN A 3 5.20 27.57 5.20
N GLU A 4 6.15 26.88 5.84
CA GLU A 4 6.74 25.64 5.36
C GLU A 4 5.65 24.56 5.38
N ASN A 5 5.43 23.92 4.22
CA ASN A 5 4.49 22.83 3.92
C ASN A 5 3.21 22.74 4.76
N LEU A 6 2.11 23.31 4.23
CA LEU A 6 0.77 23.20 4.81
C LEU A 6 0.20 21.77 4.82
N TYR A 7 0.86 20.82 4.15
CA TYR A 7 0.42 19.43 3.97
C TYR A 7 1.61 18.47 3.95
N ASP A 8 1.51 17.36 4.66
CA ASP A 8 2.51 16.28 4.71
C ASP A 8 2.31 15.30 3.54
N SER A 9 1.11 15.27 2.94
CA SER A 9 0.83 14.42 1.79
C SER A 9 -0.25 14.93 0.83
N THR A 10 -0.33 14.29 -0.34
CA THR A 10 -1.41 14.54 -1.31
C THR A 10 -2.78 14.11 -0.82
N PHE A 11 -2.87 13.18 0.16
CA PHE A 11 -4.14 12.76 0.72
C PHE A 11 -4.76 13.83 1.63
N ASP A 12 -3.94 14.72 2.21
CA ASP A 12 -4.42 15.76 3.12
C ASP A 12 -5.38 16.73 2.42
N LEU A 13 -5.28 16.81 1.09
CA LEU A 13 -6.15 17.61 0.22
C LEU A 13 -7.53 16.99 -0.02
N ILE A 14 -7.68 15.68 0.20
CA ILE A 14 -8.87 14.90 -0.19
C ILE A 14 -9.51 14.13 0.96
N THR A 15 -8.92 14.14 2.16
CA THR A 15 -9.51 13.54 3.37
C THR A 15 -9.90 14.60 4.37
N ASN A 16 -10.95 14.33 5.16
CA ASN A 16 -11.40 15.24 6.22
C ASN A 16 -10.68 15.02 7.57
N ASP A 17 -9.86 13.97 7.68
CA ASP A 17 -9.12 13.61 8.89
C ASP A 17 -7.65 13.35 8.55
N ASN A 18 -6.74 13.95 9.32
CA ASN A 18 -5.30 13.74 9.18
C ASN A 18 -4.92 12.26 9.37
N ALA A 19 -5.62 11.55 10.27
CA ALA A 19 -5.40 10.11 10.47
C ALA A 19 -5.70 9.29 9.21
N ASP A 20 -6.81 9.60 8.51
CA ASP A 20 -7.17 8.93 7.26
C ASP A 20 -6.15 9.20 6.16
N SER A 21 -5.63 10.43 6.07
CA SER A 21 -4.54 10.78 5.16
C SER A 21 -3.28 9.96 5.42
N LYS A 22 -2.81 9.91 6.68
CA LYS A 22 -1.64 9.12 7.07
C LYS A 22 -1.84 7.65 6.73
N ILE A 23 -3.03 7.09 7.00
CA ILE A 23 -3.38 5.72 6.63
C ILE A 23 -3.32 5.51 5.11
N MET A 24 -3.83 6.45 4.31
CA MET A 24 -3.78 6.34 2.85
C MET A 24 -2.35 6.41 2.32
N ASN A 25 -1.48 7.24 2.90
CA ASN A 25 -0.05 7.23 2.58
C ASN A 25 0.61 5.90 2.90
N MET A 26 0.38 5.38 4.11
CA MET A 26 0.94 4.08 4.51
C MET A 26 0.50 2.97 3.55
N LYS A 27 -0.79 2.93 3.18
CA LYS A 27 -1.30 1.98 2.18
C LYS A 27 -0.62 2.17 0.83
N SER A 28 -0.47 3.41 0.37
CA SER A 28 0.18 3.73 -0.90
C SER A 28 1.61 3.19 -0.94
N ASN A 29 2.39 3.50 0.10
CA ASN A 29 3.78 3.05 0.23
C ASN A 29 3.86 1.52 0.28
N MET A 30 3.00 0.85 1.05
CA MET A 30 2.96 -0.61 1.10
C MET A 30 2.61 -1.25 -0.25
N ILE A 31 1.67 -0.68 -1.01
CA ILE A 31 1.33 -1.20 -2.36
C ILE A 31 2.49 -0.98 -3.33
N LEU A 32 3.15 0.19 -3.28
CA LEU A 32 4.32 0.46 -4.11
C LEU A 32 5.44 -0.54 -3.84
N GLU A 33 5.75 -0.79 -2.56
CA GLU A 33 6.73 -1.79 -2.16
C GLU A 33 6.37 -3.19 -2.70
N ILE A 34 5.12 -3.63 -2.52
CA ILE A 34 4.64 -4.91 -3.07
C ILE A 34 4.85 -4.97 -4.58
N ARG A 35 4.56 -3.89 -5.32
CA ARG A 35 4.76 -3.83 -6.77
C ARG A 35 6.24 -3.96 -7.12
N GLU A 36 7.12 -3.25 -6.41
CA GLU A 36 8.56 -3.29 -6.65
C GLU A 36 9.12 -4.70 -6.43
N VAL A 37 8.82 -5.33 -5.28
CA VAL A 37 9.37 -6.65 -4.95
C VAL A 37 8.82 -7.77 -5.85
N THR A 38 7.65 -7.58 -6.45
CA THR A 38 7.02 -8.58 -7.33
C THR A 38 7.23 -8.32 -8.83
N SER A 39 7.67 -7.12 -9.20
CA SER A 39 7.87 -6.72 -10.60
C SER A 39 8.82 -7.66 -11.33
N GLY A 40 8.37 -8.22 -12.46
CA GLY A 40 9.14 -9.14 -13.29
C GLY A 40 9.41 -10.52 -12.68
N LYS A 41 9.01 -10.78 -11.43
CA LYS A 41 9.24 -12.06 -10.74
C LYS A 41 8.04 -12.99 -10.77
N TYR A 42 6.82 -12.45 -10.84
CA TYR A 42 5.60 -13.22 -10.77
C TYR A 42 4.62 -12.85 -11.89
N THR A 43 3.92 -13.84 -12.43
CA THR A 43 2.64 -13.55 -13.09
C THR A 43 1.60 -13.19 -12.03
N GLN A 44 0.51 -12.53 -12.44
CA GLN A 44 -0.59 -12.25 -11.50
C GLN A 44 -1.18 -13.52 -10.87
N LYS A 45 -1.16 -14.65 -11.59
CA LYS A 45 -1.67 -15.93 -11.10
C LYS A 45 -0.72 -16.55 -10.06
N ASP A 46 0.59 -16.48 -10.29
CA ASP A 46 1.58 -16.98 -9.34
C ASP A 46 1.57 -16.15 -8.05
N LEU A 47 1.46 -14.83 -8.19
CA LEU A 47 1.34 -13.93 -7.05
C LEU A 47 0.06 -14.19 -6.27
N ALA A 48 -1.07 -14.46 -6.95
CA ALA A 48 -2.32 -14.81 -6.29
C ALA A 48 -2.18 -16.07 -5.43
N ASN A 49 -1.51 -17.10 -5.96
CA ASN A 49 -1.20 -18.31 -5.21
C ASN A 49 -0.27 -18.04 -4.01
N LYS A 50 0.82 -17.29 -4.19
CA LYS A 50 1.77 -16.93 -3.12
C LYS A 50 1.08 -16.15 -2.00
N LEU A 51 0.22 -15.19 -2.35
CA LEU A 51 -0.52 -14.36 -1.40
C LEU A 51 -1.76 -15.07 -0.83
N GLY A 52 -2.20 -16.19 -1.42
CA GLY A 52 -3.39 -16.92 -1.03
C GLY A 52 -4.69 -16.14 -1.29
N VAL A 53 -4.77 -15.45 -2.42
CA VAL A 53 -5.91 -14.63 -2.84
C VAL A 53 -6.30 -14.94 -4.29
N THR A 54 -7.35 -14.30 -4.80
CA THR A 54 -7.76 -14.47 -6.20
C THR A 54 -6.91 -13.61 -7.14
N GLN A 55 -6.80 -14.01 -8.42
CA GLN A 55 -6.11 -13.20 -9.42
C GLN A 55 -6.74 -11.80 -9.62
N PRO A 56 -8.08 -11.62 -9.65
CA PRO A 56 -8.67 -10.28 -9.67
C PRO A 56 -8.27 -9.42 -8.46
N ARG A 57 -8.07 -10.02 -7.29
CA ARG A 57 -7.56 -9.32 -6.10
C ARG A 57 -6.15 -8.81 -6.31
N VAL A 58 -5.27 -9.61 -6.92
CA VAL A 58 -3.92 -9.19 -7.30
C VAL A 58 -3.96 -8.07 -8.34
N SER A 59 -4.85 -8.14 -9.33
CA SER A 59 -5.01 -7.07 -10.32
C SER A 59 -5.34 -5.73 -9.65
N LYS A 60 -6.32 -5.72 -8.74
CA LYS A 60 -6.67 -4.52 -7.94
C LYS A 60 -5.48 -4.00 -7.13
N LEU A 61 -4.69 -4.90 -6.55
CA LEU A 61 -3.50 -4.56 -5.76
C LEU A 61 -2.46 -3.85 -6.63
N LEU A 62 -2.09 -4.46 -7.77
CA LEU A 62 -1.06 -3.93 -8.67
C LEU A 62 -1.50 -2.64 -9.40
N ASN A 63 -2.82 -2.44 -9.56
CA ASN A 63 -3.41 -1.21 -10.09
C ASN A 63 -3.64 -0.12 -9.02
N GLY A 64 -3.25 -0.34 -7.76
CA GLY A 64 -3.29 0.71 -6.73
C GLY A 64 -4.67 1.06 -6.19
N HIS A 65 -5.61 0.10 -6.15
CA HIS A 65 -6.96 0.32 -5.59
C HIS A 65 -6.93 0.42 -4.05
N LEU A 66 -6.37 1.50 -3.49
CA LEU A 66 -6.10 1.67 -2.04
C LEU A 66 -7.30 1.39 -1.13
N TYR A 67 -8.48 1.85 -1.52
CA TYR A 67 -9.73 1.68 -0.74
C TYR A 67 -10.16 0.22 -0.64
N ASP A 68 -9.74 -0.63 -1.58
CA ASP A 68 -10.08 -2.04 -1.56
C ASP A 68 -9.24 -2.83 -0.53
N PHE A 69 -8.19 -2.26 0.07
CA PHE A 69 -7.27 -3.00 0.96
C PHE A 69 -7.18 -2.35 2.34
N SER A 70 -7.22 -3.17 3.38
CA SER A 70 -6.89 -2.77 4.75
C SER A 70 -5.37 -2.79 4.99
N LEU A 71 -4.89 -2.02 5.99
CA LEU A 71 -3.48 -2.07 6.40
C LEU A 71 -3.06 -3.49 6.81
N GLN A 72 -3.92 -4.19 7.55
CA GLN A 72 -3.66 -5.56 7.98
C GLN A 72 -3.45 -6.53 6.81
N GLU A 73 -4.23 -6.39 5.73
CA GLU A 73 -4.04 -7.21 4.53
C GLU A 73 -2.71 -6.92 3.85
N LEU A 74 -2.35 -5.65 3.69
CA LEU A 74 -1.09 -5.26 3.05
C LEU A 74 0.12 -5.74 3.85
N ILE A 75 0.08 -5.62 5.17
CA ILE A 75 1.12 -6.18 6.06
C ILE A 75 1.24 -7.70 5.88
N LYS A 76 0.12 -8.43 5.83
CA LYS A 76 0.13 -9.88 5.57
C LYS A 76 0.76 -10.21 4.22
N TYR A 77 0.52 -9.41 3.18
CA TYR A 77 1.13 -9.62 1.87
C TYR A 77 2.64 -9.38 1.89
N LEU A 78 3.10 -8.30 2.52
CA LEU A 78 4.53 -8.01 2.68
C LEU A 78 5.25 -9.14 3.43
N ILE A 79 4.67 -9.63 4.54
CA ILE A 79 5.20 -10.79 5.28
C ILE A 79 5.28 -12.04 4.38
N LYS A 80 4.22 -12.33 3.60
CA LYS A 80 4.21 -13.47 2.66
C LYS A 80 5.21 -13.31 1.51
N LEU A 81 5.66 -12.10 1.23
CA LEU A 81 6.69 -11.79 0.24
C LEU A 81 8.09 -11.71 0.86
N ASP A 82 8.22 -12.07 2.14
CA ASP A 82 9.47 -12.07 2.88
C ASP A 82 10.10 -10.65 2.98
N VAL A 83 9.24 -9.62 2.98
CA VAL A 83 9.61 -8.21 3.16
C VAL A 83 9.50 -7.82 4.62
N THR A 84 10.55 -7.19 5.16
CA THR A 84 10.52 -6.61 6.51
C THR A 84 9.78 -5.29 6.48
N VAL A 85 8.86 -5.09 7.42
CA VAL A 85 8.03 -3.87 7.51
C VAL A 85 8.37 -3.14 8.79
N GLU A 86 8.81 -1.89 8.67
CA GLU A 86 8.92 -0.95 9.78
C GLU A 86 7.86 0.14 9.59
N ILE A 87 7.09 0.40 10.65
CA ILE A 87 6.03 1.41 10.62
C ILE A 87 6.42 2.52 11.59
N PHE A 88 6.56 3.72 11.04
CA PHE A 88 6.74 4.94 11.81
C PHE A 88 5.45 5.76 11.68
N VAL A 89 4.95 6.23 12.82
CA VAL A 89 3.79 7.13 12.90
C VAL A 89 4.28 8.37 13.59
N ASP A 90 4.51 9.42 12.82
CA ASP A 90 4.87 10.76 13.32
C ASP A 90 3.61 11.56 13.68
#